data_AF-A0A7W1AZF4-F1
#
_entry.id   AF-A0A7W1AZF4-F1
#
_cell.length_a   1.000
_cell.length_b   1.000
_cell.length_c   1.000
_cell.angle_alpha   90.00
_cell.angle_beta   90.00
_cell.angle_gamma   90.00
#
_symmetry.space_group_name_H-M   'P 1'
#
loop_
_entity.id
_entity.type
_entity.pdbx_description
1 polymer ?
#
loop_
_entity_poly.entity_id
_entity_poly.type
_entity_poly.pdbx_seq_one_letter_code
_entity_poly.pdbx_strand_id
1 'polypeptide(L)'
;FQAWVGVSSAILLSALTAGLESGQLEAARQAGWPFVAVVLFSALVVSVFAHTAYYGLIQRYEANLIAPLTLMSPLFTIAFGIVLTGDAFDGRMAVGSALALLGVLIIAVRPNFSLPRAALVRNAPE
;
A
#
# COMPACT_ATOMS: atom_id res chain seq x y z
N PHE A 1 7.29 15.25 0.97
CA PHE A 1 6.49 14.55 -0.05
C PHE A 1 5.12 14.14 0.48
N GLN A 2 5.01 13.23 1.45
CA GLN A 2 3.72 12.76 2.00
C GLN A 2 2.77 13.89 2.46
N ALA A 3 3.28 14.92 3.15
CA ALA A 3 2.46 16.06 3.56
C ALA A 3 1.80 16.80 2.37
N TRP A 4 2.52 16.95 1.25
CA TRP A 4 2.00 17.66 0.09
C TRP A 4 0.94 16.85 -0.66
N VAL A 5 1.15 15.53 -0.75
CA VAL A 5 0.15 14.59 -1.29
C VAL A 5 -1.09 14.58 -0.39
N GLY A 6 -0.91 14.54 0.93
CA GLY A 6 -2.02 14.57 1.88
C GLY A 6 -2.86 15.85 1.75
N VAL A 7 -2.23 17.02 1.66
CA VAL A 7 -2.93 18.30 1.50
C VAL A 7 -3.68 18.37 0.16
N SER A 8 -3.04 18.00 -0.95
CA SER A 8 -3.69 18.04 -2.26
C SER A 8 -4.85 17.06 -2.36
N SER A 9 -4.69 15.84 -1.83
CA SER A 9 -5.75 14.85 -1.72
C SER A 9 -6.89 15.32 -0.81
N ALA A 10 -6.60 15.94 0.34
CA ALA A 10 -7.63 16.42 1.24
C ALA A 10 -8.53 17.48 0.59
N ILE A 11 -7.95 18.42 -0.17
CA ILE A 11 -8.71 19.45 -0.88
C ILE A 11 -9.61 18.81 -1.95
N LEU A 12 -9.03 17.94 -2.80
CA LEU A 12 -9.77 17.28 -3.88
C LEU A 12 -10.88 16.37 -3.35
N LEU A 13 -10.57 15.53 -2.36
CA LEU A 13 -11.54 14.60 -1.77
C LEU A 13 -12.64 15.35 -1.01
N SER A 14 -12.34 16.46 -0.35
CA SER A 14 -13.35 17.30 0.30
C SER A 14 -14.33 17.91 -0.71
N ALA A 15 -13.83 18.36 -1.87
CA ALA A 15 -14.68 18.86 -2.95
C ALA A 15 -15.54 17.75 -3.55
N LEU A 16 -14.95 16.57 -3.77
CA LEU A 16 -15.65 15.41 -4.35
C LEU A 16 -16.74 14.86 -3.41
N THR A 17 -16.43 14.63 -2.13
CA THR A 17 -17.44 14.14 -1.17
C THR A 17 -18.55 15.18 -0.99
N ALA A 18 -18.25 16.50 -1.00
CA ALA A 18 -19.28 17.54 -0.94
C ALA A 18 -20.22 17.56 -2.16
N GLY A 19 -19.75 17.14 -3.34
CA GLY A 19 -20.54 17.12 -4.57
C GLY A 19 -21.22 15.78 -4.89
N LEU A 20 -20.67 14.66 -4.42
CA LEU A 20 -21.10 13.31 -4.78
C LEU A 20 -21.77 12.54 -3.64
N GLU A 21 -21.45 12.88 -2.40
CA GLU A 21 -21.96 12.19 -1.22
C GLU A 21 -22.89 13.10 -0.41
N SER A 22 -23.77 12.49 0.37
CA SER A 22 -24.69 13.20 1.25
C SER A 22 -24.66 12.58 2.64
N GLY A 23 -24.71 13.41 3.67
CA GLY A 23 -24.73 12.97 5.05
C GLY A 23 -23.37 12.55 5.63
N GLN A 24 -22.25 12.77 4.93
CA GLN A 24 -20.92 12.37 5.46
C GLN A 24 -20.59 13.01 6.82
N LEU A 25 -21.03 14.25 7.06
CA LEU A 25 -20.81 14.93 8.35
C LEU A 25 -21.59 14.28 9.49
N GLU A 26 -22.80 13.82 9.21
CA GLU A 26 -23.67 13.16 10.18
C GLU A 26 -23.17 11.74 10.46
N ALA A 27 -22.76 11.00 9.43
CA ALA A 27 -22.11 9.70 9.58
C ALA A 27 -20.81 9.80 10.42
N ALA A 28 -19.99 10.82 10.19
CA ALA A 28 -18.77 11.05 10.96
C ALA A 28 -19.08 11.37 12.44
N ARG A 29 -20.12 12.15 12.71
CA ARG A 29 -20.59 12.44 14.08
C ARG A 29 -21.09 11.19 14.78
N GLN A 30 -21.88 10.37 14.09
CA GLN A 30 -22.41 9.11 14.63
C GLN A 30 -21.29 8.10 14.93
N ALA A 31 -20.26 8.06 14.08
CA ALA A 31 -19.10 7.21 14.29
C ALA A 31 -18.22 7.68 15.47
N GLY A 32 -18.23 8.97 15.81
CA GLY A 32 -17.64 9.51 17.03
C GLY A 32 -16.12 9.30 17.17
N TRP A 33 -15.66 8.94 18.37
CA TRP A 33 -14.24 8.71 18.67
C TRP A 33 -13.56 7.62 17.81
N PRO A 34 -14.20 6.48 17.50
CA PRO A 34 -13.67 5.51 16.56
C PRO A 34 -13.27 6.08 15.20
N PHE A 35 -14.05 7.03 14.65
CA PHE A 35 -13.72 7.67 13.39
C PHE A 35 -12.39 8.44 13.50
N VAL A 36 -12.22 9.23 14.56
CA VAL A 36 -10.98 9.97 14.82
C VAL A 36 -9.80 9.02 14.99
N ALA A 37 -9.98 7.91 15.71
CA ALA A 37 -8.94 6.91 15.90
C ALA A 37 -8.48 6.27 14.57
N VAL A 38 -9.42 5.93 13.68
CA VAL A 38 -9.12 5.38 12.36
C VAL A 38 -8.39 6.41 11.49
N VAL A 39 -8.83 7.68 11.52
CA VAL A 39 -8.16 8.77 10.77
C VAL A 39 -6.73 8.97 11.27
N LEU A 40 -6.51 9.01 12.60
CA LEU A 40 -5.19 9.15 13.19
C LEU A 40 -4.29 7.95 12.90
N PHE A 41 -4.82 6.73 12.99
CA PHE A 41 -4.09 5.52 12.63
C PHE A 41 -3.65 5.55 11.16
N SER A 42 -4.56 5.91 10.26
CA SER A 42 -4.27 6.03 8.83
C SER A 42 -3.20 7.10 8.56
N ALA A 43 -3.33 8.29 9.15
CA ALA A 43 -2.40 9.39 8.96
C ALA A 43 -1.01 9.10 9.56
N LEU A 44 -0.94 8.61 10.80
CA LEU A 44 0.32 8.48 11.53
C LEU A 44 1.02 7.16 11.27
N VAL A 45 0.28 6.05 11.29
CA VAL A 45 0.87 4.71 11.17
C VAL A 45 1.02 4.33 9.71
N VAL A 46 -0.07 4.39 8.94
CA VAL A 46 -0.09 3.92 7.56
C VAL A 46 0.61 4.91 6.62
N SER A 47 0.38 6.21 6.78
CA SER A 47 1.05 7.22 5.96
C SER A 47 2.45 7.54 6.50
N VAL A 48 2.57 8.23 7.64
CA VAL A 48 3.86 8.77 8.09
C VAL A 48 4.86 7.66 8.42
N PHE A 49 4.52 6.73 9.30
CA PHE A 49 5.46 5.71 9.77
C PHE A 49 5.82 4.72 8.65
N ALA A 50 4.82 4.12 7.99
CA ALA A 50 5.10 3.10 6.98
C ALA A 50 5.88 3.66 5.78
N HIS A 51 5.56 4.87 5.30
CA HIS A 51 6.33 5.48 4.21
C HIS A 51 7.73 5.89 4.64
N THR A 52 7.89 6.44 5.85
CA THR A 52 9.22 6.77 6.37
C THR A 52 10.09 5.52 6.45
N ALA A 53 9.55 4.42 6.98
CA ALA A 53 10.24 3.14 7.04
C ALA A 53 10.57 2.62 5.64
N TYR A 54 9.60 2.64 4.71
CA TYR A 54 9.78 2.18 3.33
C TYR A 54 10.87 2.96 2.58
N TYR A 55 10.85 4.30 2.65
CA TYR A 55 11.90 5.11 2.05
C TYR A 55 13.25 4.93 2.73
N GLY A 56 13.27 4.73 4.06
CA GLY A 56 14.49 4.37 4.79
C GLY A 56 15.09 3.04 4.32
N LEU A 57 14.25 2.07 3.96
CA LEU A 57 14.68 0.79 3.38
C LEU A 57 15.23 0.97 1.97
N ILE A 58 14.56 1.73 1.10
CA ILE A 58 15.05 2.03 -0.26
C ILE A 58 16.42 2.73 -0.23
N GLN A 59 16.67 3.58 0.76
CA GLN A 59 17.97 4.24 0.90
C GLN A 59 19.10 3.30 1.33
N ARG A 60 18.79 2.16 1.95
CA ARG A 60 19.76 1.23 2.55
C ARG A 60 19.94 -0.08 1.78
N TYR A 61 18.94 -0.48 1.00
CA TYR A 61 18.92 -1.75 0.28
C TYR A 61 18.64 -1.52 -1.20
N GLU A 62 19.18 -2.40 -2.05
CA GLU A 62 18.88 -2.38 -3.49
C GLU A 62 17.39 -2.58 -3.75
N ALA A 63 16.86 -1.93 -4.80
CA ALA A 63 15.45 -2.02 -5.17
C ALA A 63 14.95 -3.46 -5.35
N ASN A 64 15.83 -4.38 -5.76
CA ASN A 64 15.53 -5.81 -5.90
C ASN A 64 15.19 -6.50 -4.58
N LEU A 65 15.76 -6.04 -3.46
CA LEU A 65 15.45 -6.57 -2.13
C LEU A 65 14.16 -5.96 -1.56
N ILE A 66 13.79 -4.77 -2.00
CA ILE A 66 12.58 -4.06 -1.55
C ILE A 66 11.34 -4.50 -2.33
N ALA A 67 11.48 -4.89 -3.60
CA ALA A 67 10.34 -5.31 -4.42
C ALA A 67 9.52 -6.47 -3.82
N PRO A 68 10.11 -7.54 -3.25
CA PRO A 68 9.34 -8.58 -2.58
C PRO A 68 8.60 -8.10 -1.32
N LEU A 69 9.10 -7.06 -0.64
CA LEU A 69 8.47 -6.53 0.57
C LEU A 69 7.11 -5.89 0.25
N THR A 70 6.97 -5.21 -0.89
CA THR A 70 5.68 -4.61 -1.30
C THR A 70 4.64 -5.68 -1.64
N LEU A 71 5.10 -6.86 -2.09
CA LEU A 71 4.27 -8.02 -2.34
C LEU A 71 3.78 -8.72 -1.06
N MET A 72 4.31 -8.37 0.12
CA MET A 72 3.77 -8.85 1.40
C MET A 72 2.44 -8.16 1.77
N SER A 73 2.16 -6.98 1.23
CA SER A 73 0.90 -6.26 1.47
C SER A 73 -0.34 -7.12 1.18
N PRO A 74 -0.52 -7.73 -0.02
CA PRO A 74 -1.67 -8.60 -0.28
C PRO A 74 -1.75 -9.83 0.62
N LEU A 75 -0.62 -10.42 1.02
CA LEU A 75 -0.59 -11.51 2.00
C LEU A 75 -1.15 -11.06 3.36
N PHE A 76 -0.68 -9.92 3.87
CA PHE A 76 -1.16 -9.36 5.13
C PHE A 76 -2.63 -8.93 5.05
N THR A 77 -3.07 -8.39 3.91
CA THR A 77 -4.49 -8.06 3.70
C THR A 77 -5.39 -9.27 3.86
N ILE A 78 -5.04 -10.40 3.23
CA ILE A 78 -5.82 -11.65 3.36
C ILE A 78 -5.77 -12.16 4.80
N ALA A 79 -4.57 -12.22 5.40
CA ALA A 79 -4.40 -12.69 6.76
C ALA A 79 -5.20 -11.86 7.77
N PHE A 80 -5.15 -10.53 7.66
CA PHE A 80 -5.88 -9.63 8.53
C PHE A 80 -7.39 -9.64 8.27
N GLY A 81 -7.85 -9.83 7.04
CA GLY A 81 -9.29 -10.02 6.76
C GLY A 81 -9.86 -11.22 7.50
N ILE A 82 -9.15 -12.34 7.49
CA ILE A 82 -9.56 -13.55 8.21
C ILE A 82 -9.46 -13.35 9.73
N VAL A 83 -8.34 -12.84 10.23
CA VAL A 83 -8.05 -12.78 11.68
C VAL A 83 -8.76 -11.63 12.39
N LEU A 84 -8.81 -10.44 11.79
CA LEU A 84 -9.35 -9.23 12.44
C LEU A 84 -10.81 -8.99 12.08
N THR A 85 -11.18 -9.16 10.81
CA THR A 85 -12.56 -8.93 10.36
C THR A 85 -13.44 -10.17 10.54
N GLY A 86 -12.83 -11.36 10.65
CA GLY A 86 -13.56 -12.62 10.79
C GLY A 86 -14.17 -13.10 9.48
N ASP A 87 -13.59 -12.70 8.34
CA ASP A 87 -14.07 -13.11 7.01
C ASP A 87 -14.14 -14.64 6.93
N ALA A 88 -15.32 -15.15 6.57
CA ALA A 88 -15.54 -16.59 6.46
C ALA A 88 -14.67 -17.16 5.33
N PHE A 89 -13.73 -18.05 5.70
CA PHE A 89 -12.87 -18.72 4.75
C PHE A 89 -13.65 -19.83 4.01
N ASP A 90 -14.43 -19.42 3.02
CA ASP A 90 -15.19 -20.32 2.15
C ASP A 90 -14.35 -20.75 0.92
N GLY A 91 -14.90 -21.66 0.11
CA GLY A 91 -14.22 -22.13 -1.10
C GLY A 91 -13.94 -21.02 -2.12
N ARG A 92 -14.75 -19.96 -2.16
CA ARG A 92 -14.56 -18.84 -3.10
C ARG A 92 -13.40 -17.96 -2.64
N MET A 93 -13.31 -17.68 -1.35
CA MET A 93 -12.21 -16.96 -0.73
C MET A 93 -10.90 -17.75 -0.84
N ALA A 94 -10.95 -19.08 -0.67
CA ALA A 94 -9.78 -19.94 -0.85
C ALA A 94 -9.23 -19.86 -2.28
N VAL A 95 -10.09 -19.95 -3.29
CA VAL A 95 -9.70 -19.83 -4.71
C VAL A 95 -9.17 -18.43 -5.02
N GLY A 96 -9.87 -17.37 -4.58
CA GLY A 96 -9.44 -15.98 -4.79
C GLY A 96 -8.10 -15.68 -4.13
N SER A 97 -7.91 -16.15 -2.90
CA SER A 97 -6.64 -16.02 -2.17
C SER A 97 -5.53 -16.78 -2.87
N ALA A 98 -5.77 -18.03 -3.31
CA ALA A 98 -4.78 -18.80 -4.04
C ALA A 98 -4.35 -18.10 -5.34
N LEU A 99 -5.29 -17.55 -6.11
CA LEU A 99 -4.99 -16.79 -7.33
C LEU A 99 -4.18 -15.52 -7.03
N ALA A 100 -4.55 -14.76 -6.00
CA ALA A 100 -3.80 -13.57 -5.60
C ALA A 100 -2.38 -13.91 -5.15
N LEU A 101 -2.22 -14.96 -4.33
CA LEU A 101 -0.92 -15.45 -3.85
C LEU A 101 -0.05 -16.00 -4.99
N LEU A 102 -0.63 -16.68 -5.97
CA LEU A 102 0.07 -17.12 -7.17
C LEU A 102 0.59 -15.92 -7.97
N GLY A 103 -0.24 -14.89 -8.17
CA GLY A 103 0.19 -13.65 -8.83
C GLY A 103 1.36 -12.99 -8.11
N VAL A 104 1.28 -12.88 -6.79
CA VAL A 104 2.37 -12.39 -5.92
C VAL A 104 3.63 -13.23 -6.10
N LEU A 105 3.53 -14.56 -6.04
CA LEU A 105 4.66 -15.47 -6.17
C LEU A 105 5.34 -15.33 -7.54
N ILE A 106 4.56 -15.21 -8.62
CA ILE A 106 5.08 -14.99 -9.97
C ILE A 106 5.91 -13.70 -10.03
N ILE A 107 5.45 -12.61 -9.43
CA ILE A 107 6.18 -11.34 -9.41
C ILE A 107 7.43 -11.47 -8.52
N ALA A 108 7.33 -12.13 -7.37
CA ALA A 108 8.41 -12.29 -6.41
C ALA A 108 9.59 -13.11 -6.97
N VAL A 109 9.29 -14.15 -7.75
CA VAL A 109 10.29 -15.06 -8.34
C VAL A 109 10.83 -14.53 -9.68
N ARG A 110 10.17 -13.52 -10.27
CA ARG A 110 10.61 -12.95 -11.55
C ARG A 110 12.01 -12.33 -11.41
N PRO A 111 13.03 -12.80 -12.15
CA PRO A 111 14.36 -12.23 -12.10
C PRO A 111 14.35 -10.77 -12.57
N ASN A 112 14.77 -9.84 -11.70
CA ASN A 112 14.88 -8.44 -12.08
C ASN A 112 16.23 -8.19 -12.77
N PHE A 113 16.29 -8.44 -14.07
CA PHE A 113 17.43 -8.08 -14.93
C PHE A 113 17.49 -6.57 -15.17
N SER A 114 17.68 -5.77 -14.12
CA SER A 114 18.09 -4.37 -14.27
C SER A 114 19.61 -4.31 -14.37
N LEU A 115 20.14 -4.57 -15.58
CA LEU A 115 21.54 -4.30 -15.89
C LEU A 115 21.83 -2.81 -15.64
N PRO A 116 22.83 -2.43 -14.84
CA PRO A 116 23.21 -1.03 -14.70
C PRO A 116 23.63 -0.53 -16.08
N ARG A 117 22.85 0.37 -16.69
CA ARG A 117 23.22 1.02 -17.97
C ARG A 117 24.58 1.72 -17.89
N ALA A 118 25.04 2.06 -16.68
CA ALA A 118 26.38 2.57 -16.40
C ALA A 118 27.52 1.58 -16.75
N ALA A 119 27.28 0.26 -16.69
CA ALA A 119 28.28 -0.75 -17.07
C ALA A 119 28.42 -0.89 -18.60
N LEU A 120 27.39 -0.52 -19.37
CA LEU A 120 27.42 -0.59 -20.84
C LEU A 120 28.09 0.63 -21.48
N VAL A 121 28.03 1.80 -20.83
CA VAL A 121 28.66 3.04 -21.33
C VAL A 121 30.19 3.01 -21.16
N ARG A 122 30.73 2.26 -20.19
CA ARG A 122 32.18 2.17 -19.94
C ARG A 122 32.95 1.36 -21.00
N ASN A 123 32.25 0.57 -21.84
CA ASN A 123 32.87 -0.34 -22.81
C ASN A 123 32.65 0.06 -24.27
N ALA A 124 32.30 1.32 -24.56
CA ALA A 124 32.30 1.81 -25.93
C ALA A 124 33.76 1.96 -26.41
N PRO A 125 34.20 1.22 -27.45
CA PRO A 125 35.49 1.47 -28.07
C PRO A 125 35.46 2.82 -28.78
N GLU A 126 36.51 3.63 -28.61
CA GLU A 126 36.77 4.83 -29.42
C GLU A 126 37.13 4.47 -30.87
#